data_AF-A0A913YBN8-F1
#
_entry.id   AF-A0A913YBN8-F1
#
_cell.length_a   1.000
_cell.length_b   1.000
_cell.length_c   1.000
_cell.angle_alpha   90.00
_cell.angle_beta   90.00
_cell.angle_gamma   90.00
#
_symmetry.space_group_name_H-M   'P 1'
#
loop_
_entity.id
_entity.type
_entity.pdbx_description
1 polymer ?
#
loop_
_entity_poly.entity_id
_entity_poly.type
_entity_poly.pdbx_seq_one_letter_code
_entity_poly.pdbx_strand_id
1 'polypeptide(L)'
;MDGCKLLKDLFDCLGMSHMCNRFLSLGYDQLQDVIYLKKDQIESLIVNPGESTKFLRRLYEERKVVSLWLQELGLRNYQEALFSCGLTSLKSFIGVTVQSVEISGITNCVHQRRLLRAVQILAESFISRDAVGIGEWSAHGQAKGGRFLVDSGSDVVTLRPGIIRDLNLEPIGTAKQTGASGVIIDTCIYSACVKIGEKTVPVEVVSDAMDSLGTPVLRHFNHLIHNDKHFWLEKTCD
;
A
#
# COMPACT_ATOMS: atom_id res chain seq x y z
N MET A 1 12.11 -22.93 21.11
CA MET A 1 12.96 -23.82 20.28
C MET A 1 12.58 -23.82 18.80
N ASP A 2 11.37 -23.42 18.39
CA ASP A 2 10.98 -23.39 16.96
C ASP A 2 11.39 -22.13 16.17
N GLY A 3 11.62 -20.98 16.83
CA GLY A 3 11.96 -19.70 16.16
C GLY A 3 13.23 -19.77 15.29
N CYS A 4 14.32 -20.30 15.83
CA CYS A 4 15.57 -20.46 15.08
C CYS A 4 15.45 -21.40 13.86
N LYS A 5 14.48 -22.32 13.86
CA LYS A 5 14.22 -23.21 12.72
C LYS A 5 13.48 -22.46 11.62
N LEU A 6 12.40 -21.76 11.98
CA LEU A 6 11.64 -20.93 11.03
C LEU A 6 12.50 -19.84 10.39
N LEU A 7 13.42 -19.26 11.16
CA LEU A 7 14.35 -18.27 10.65
C LEU A 7 15.32 -18.86 9.63
N LYS A 8 15.87 -20.06 9.87
CA LYS A 8 16.70 -20.77 8.88
C LYS A 8 15.89 -21.08 7.62
N ASP A 9 14.68 -21.61 7.78
CA ASP A 9 13.78 -21.91 6.67
C ASP A 9 13.44 -20.66 5.83
N LEU A 10 13.35 -19.49 6.47
CA LEU A 10 13.21 -18.20 5.80
C LEU A 10 14.43 -17.89 4.93
N PHE A 11 15.63 -17.84 5.52
CA PHE A 11 16.83 -17.48 4.76
C PHE A 11 17.15 -18.48 3.64
N ASP A 12 16.84 -19.77 3.84
CA ASP A 12 16.92 -20.79 2.80
C ASP A 12 15.93 -20.53 1.67
N CYS A 13 14.68 -20.19 2.00
CA CYS A 13 13.67 -19.79 1.01
C CYS A 13 14.08 -18.57 0.20
N LEU A 14 14.70 -17.58 0.85
CA LEU A 14 15.18 -16.37 0.19
C LEU A 14 16.45 -16.63 -0.65
N GLY A 15 17.07 -17.81 -0.54
CA GLY A 15 18.36 -18.13 -1.17
C GLY A 15 19.49 -17.27 -0.62
N MET A 16 19.44 -16.98 0.68
CA MET A 16 20.34 -16.09 1.41
C MET A 16 20.77 -16.71 2.75
N SER A 17 20.91 -18.04 2.78
CA SER A 17 21.27 -18.83 3.97
C SER A 17 22.53 -18.34 4.68
N HIS A 18 23.49 -17.79 3.93
CA HIS A 18 24.74 -17.22 4.47
C HIS A 18 24.50 -16.05 5.43
N MET A 19 23.34 -15.39 5.35
CA MET A 19 23.00 -14.24 6.19
C MET A 19 22.36 -14.63 7.51
N CYS A 20 21.82 -15.85 7.63
CA CYS A 20 21.06 -16.27 8.81
C CYS A 20 21.86 -16.11 10.11
N ASN A 21 23.13 -16.53 10.12
CA ASN A 21 23.98 -16.43 11.31
C ASN A 21 24.24 -14.98 11.72
N ARG A 22 24.33 -14.05 10.75
CA ARG A 22 24.50 -12.63 11.05
C ARG A 22 23.29 -12.09 11.78
N PHE A 23 22.08 -12.37 11.30
CA PHE A 23 20.83 -11.95 11.96
C PHE A 23 20.71 -12.53 13.37
N LEU A 24 20.98 -13.83 13.53
CA LEU A 24 20.99 -14.49 14.85
C LEU A 24 21.99 -13.84 15.81
N SER A 25 23.20 -13.52 15.34
CA SER A 25 24.25 -12.89 16.18
C SER A 25 23.88 -11.49 16.66
N LEU A 26 22.97 -10.82 15.94
CA LEU A 26 22.45 -9.48 16.28
C LEU A 26 21.16 -9.54 17.10
N GLY A 27 20.71 -10.74 17.49
CA GLY A 27 19.53 -10.94 18.33
C GLY A 27 18.20 -11.08 17.57
N TYR A 28 18.23 -11.15 16.23
CA TYR A 28 17.04 -11.47 15.43
C TYR A 28 16.84 -12.99 15.44
N ASP A 29 16.10 -13.51 16.43
CA ASP A 29 15.94 -14.94 16.66
C ASP A 29 14.51 -15.47 16.43
N GLN A 30 13.55 -14.57 16.18
CA GLN A 30 12.22 -14.89 15.68
C GLN A 30 12.07 -14.48 14.21
N LEU A 31 11.12 -15.13 13.52
CA LEU A 31 10.82 -14.81 12.13
C LEU A 31 10.15 -13.43 12.02
N GLN A 32 9.31 -13.06 13.00
CA GLN A 32 8.72 -11.72 13.11
C GLN A 32 9.77 -10.60 13.22
N ASP A 33 10.89 -10.83 13.92
CA ASP A 33 11.93 -9.81 14.09
C ASP A 33 12.55 -9.41 12.74
N VAL A 34 12.47 -10.29 11.74
CA VAL A 34 12.98 -10.06 10.39
C VAL A 34 11.90 -9.56 9.44
N ILE A 35 10.70 -10.14 9.48
CA ILE A 35 9.58 -9.75 8.60
C ILE A 35 9.20 -8.28 8.83
N TYR A 36 9.27 -7.81 10.07
CA TYR A 36 8.82 -6.45 10.44
C TYR A 36 9.93 -5.39 10.41
N LEU A 37 11.13 -5.72 9.90
CA LEU A 37 12.17 -4.72 9.73
C LEU A 37 11.75 -3.64 8.74
N LYS A 38 12.04 -2.40 9.09
CA LYS A 38 11.91 -1.26 8.20
C LYS A 38 13.05 -1.23 7.18
N LYS A 39 12.85 -0.50 6.08
CA LYS A 39 13.81 -0.39 4.96
C LYS A 39 15.20 0.04 5.43
N ASP A 40 15.27 1.11 6.21
CA ASP A 40 16.49 1.68 6.77
C ASP A 40 17.24 0.68 7.66
N GLN A 41 16.50 -0.09 8.46
CA GLN A 41 17.08 -1.16 9.27
C GLN A 41 17.65 -2.28 8.40
N ILE A 42 16.94 -2.70 7.36
CA ILE A 42 17.43 -3.71 6.41
C ILE A 42 18.69 -3.21 5.68
N GLU A 43 18.69 -1.96 5.21
CA GLU A 43 19.84 -1.35 4.54
C GLU A 43 21.05 -1.21 5.49
N SER A 44 20.83 -1.04 6.79
CA SER A 44 21.90 -1.07 7.80
C SER A 44 22.47 -2.47 8.04
N LEU A 45 21.65 -3.51 7.90
CA LEU A 45 22.03 -4.91 8.09
C LEU A 45 22.65 -5.51 6.81
N ILE A 46 22.21 -5.06 5.64
CA ILE A 46 22.60 -5.57 4.32
C ILE A 46 23.23 -4.42 3.53
N VAL A 47 24.52 -4.20 3.77
CA VAL A 47 25.28 -3.06 3.24
C VAL A 47 25.33 -3.06 1.71
N ASN A 48 25.30 -4.23 1.06
CA ASN A 48 25.28 -4.32 -0.39
C ASN A 48 23.87 -3.93 -0.92
N PRO A 49 23.72 -2.84 -1.70
CA PRO A 49 22.40 -2.37 -2.14
C PRO A 49 21.66 -3.37 -3.04
N GLY A 50 22.38 -4.11 -3.88
CA GLY A 50 21.80 -5.14 -4.74
C GLY A 50 21.28 -6.34 -3.94
N GLU A 51 22.01 -6.73 -2.90
CA GLU A 51 21.61 -7.80 -1.98
C GLU A 51 20.42 -7.37 -1.09
N SER A 52 20.43 -6.13 -0.59
CA SER A 52 19.31 -5.55 0.17
C SER A 52 18.03 -5.49 -0.66
N THR A 53 18.14 -5.01 -1.90
CA THR A 53 17.01 -4.96 -2.84
C THR A 53 16.47 -6.37 -3.13
N LYS A 54 17.37 -7.34 -3.36
CA LYS A 54 17.00 -8.75 -3.57
C LYS A 54 16.30 -9.32 -2.34
N PHE A 55 16.82 -9.08 -1.14
CA PHE A 55 16.23 -9.52 0.13
C PHE A 55 14.81 -8.98 0.28
N LEU A 56 14.63 -7.66 0.15
CA LEU A 56 13.33 -7.00 0.25
C LEU A 56 12.31 -7.53 -0.75
N ARG A 57 12.71 -7.67 -2.02
CA ARG A 57 11.83 -8.20 -3.06
C ARG A 57 11.35 -9.61 -2.69
N ARG A 58 12.29 -10.51 -2.40
CA ARG A 58 11.95 -11.92 -2.09
C ARG A 58 11.16 -12.04 -0.79
N LEU A 59 11.49 -11.28 0.24
CA LEU A 59 10.74 -11.28 1.49
C LEU A 59 9.25 -10.98 1.25
N TYR A 60 8.94 -10.02 0.39
CA TYR A 60 7.57 -9.57 0.18
C TYR A 60 6.78 -10.31 -0.90
N GLU A 61 7.46 -11.01 -1.82
CA GLU A 61 6.85 -11.68 -2.98
C GLU A 61 6.82 -13.21 -2.86
N GLU A 62 7.76 -13.82 -2.12
CA GLU A 62 7.87 -15.27 -2.05
C GLU A 62 6.74 -15.90 -1.23
N ARG A 63 5.97 -16.78 -1.86
CA ARG A 63 4.79 -17.44 -1.25
C ARG A 63 5.12 -18.23 0.02
N LYS A 64 6.28 -18.87 0.04
CA LYS A 64 6.72 -19.69 1.19
C LYS A 64 7.01 -18.82 2.43
N VAL A 65 7.32 -17.53 2.28
CA VAL A 65 7.44 -16.60 3.42
C VAL A 65 6.12 -16.49 4.17
N VAL A 66 4.99 -16.38 3.45
CA VAL A 66 3.66 -16.34 4.07
C VAL A 66 3.37 -17.64 4.82
N SER A 67 3.72 -18.79 4.25
CA SER A 67 3.56 -20.08 4.94
C SER A 67 4.32 -20.15 6.27
N LEU A 68 5.56 -19.66 6.30
CA LEU A 68 6.38 -19.60 7.52
C LEU A 68 5.78 -18.61 8.54
N TRP A 69 5.34 -17.44 8.07
CA TRP A 69 4.72 -16.42 8.90
C TRP A 69 3.41 -16.89 9.53
N LEU A 70 2.52 -17.51 8.75
CA LEU A 70 1.28 -18.11 9.27
C LEU A 70 1.57 -19.25 10.25
N GLN A 71 2.64 -20.02 10.04
CA GLN A 71 3.05 -21.05 11.00
C GLN A 71 3.47 -20.43 12.33
N GLU A 72 4.27 -19.37 12.33
CA GLU A 72 4.68 -18.66 13.54
C GLU A 72 3.50 -18.03 14.29
N LEU A 73 2.53 -17.49 13.55
CA LEU A 73 1.29 -16.94 14.13
C LEU A 73 0.34 -18.03 14.66
N GLY A 74 0.63 -19.32 14.42
CA GLY A 74 -0.27 -20.42 14.76
C GLY A 74 -1.56 -20.41 13.93
N LEU A 75 -1.47 -19.94 12.68
CA LEU A 75 -2.59 -19.77 11.73
C LEU A 75 -2.42 -20.60 10.45
N ARG A 76 -1.48 -21.56 10.44
CA ARG A 76 -1.15 -22.39 9.27
C ARG A 76 -2.36 -23.14 8.71
N ASN A 77 -3.33 -23.50 9.54
CA ASN A 77 -4.57 -24.15 9.13
C ASN A 77 -5.46 -23.29 8.22
N TYR A 78 -5.27 -21.97 8.18
CA TYR A 78 -6.00 -21.05 7.30
C TYR A 78 -5.30 -20.78 5.97
N GLN A 79 -4.09 -21.34 5.78
CA GLN A 79 -3.24 -21.02 4.62
C GLN A 79 -3.96 -21.20 3.28
N GLU A 80 -4.58 -22.36 3.05
CA GLU A 80 -5.23 -22.64 1.77
C GLU A 80 -6.37 -21.68 1.48
N ALA A 81 -7.19 -21.36 2.50
CA ALA A 81 -8.29 -20.42 2.34
C ALA A 81 -7.80 -19.00 2.02
N LEU A 82 -6.76 -18.52 2.73
CA LEU A 82 -6.12 -17.23 2.44
C LEU A 82 -5.51 -17.21 1.04
N PHE A 83 -4.84 -18.29 0.62
CA PHE A 83 -4.25 -18.42 -0.71
C PHE A 83 -5.31 -18.44 -1.82
N SER A 84 -6.46 -19.08 -1.60
CA SER A 84 -7.60 -19.03 -2.53
C SER A 84 -8.19 -17.62 -2.68
N CYS A 85 -8.06 -16.77 -1.66
CA CYS A 85 -8.42 -15.35 -1.74
C CYS A 85 -7.33 -14.46 -2.36
N GLY A 86 -6.25 -15.04 -2.89
CA GLY A 86 -5.13 -14.30 -3.49
C GLY A 86 -4.10 -13.77 -2.50
N LEU A 87 -4.25 -14.05 -1.20
CA LEU A 87 -3.34 -13.60 -0.14
C LEU A 87 -2.08 -14.48 -0.07
N THR A 88 -1.30 -14.47 -1.14
CA THR A 88 -0.21 -15.41 -1.40
C THR A 88 1.19 -14.86 -1.16
N SER A 89 1.34 -13.56 -0.87
CA SER A 89 2.61 -12.89 -0.60
C SER A 89 2.45 -11.89 0.53
N LEU A 90 3.52 -11.52 1.27
CA LEU A 90 3.37 -10.49 2.31
C LEU A 90 2.82 -9.18 1.73
N LYS A 91 3.19 -8.85 0.47
CA LYS A 91 2.64 -7.70 -0.26
C LYS A 91 1.11 -7.72 -0.36
N SER A 92 0.52 -8.89 -0.62
CA SER A 92 -0.95 -9.03 -0.72
C SER A 92 -1.69 -8.83 0.61
N PHE A 93 -0.99 -8.95 1.75
CA PHE A 93 -1.59 -8.69 3.06
C PHE A 93 -1.65 -7.20 3.41
N ILE A 94 -0.97 -6.33 2.65
CA ILE A 94 -0.95 -4.89 2.89
C ILE A 94 -2.32 -4.32 2.54
N GLY A 95 -3.03 -3.83 3.56
CA GLY A 95 -4.39 -3.30 3.40
C GLY A 95 -5.51 -4.33 3.54
N VAL A 96 -5.21 -5.56 3.99
CA VAL A 96 -6.24 -6.53 4.35
C VAL A 96 -7.13 -5.96 5.46
N THR A 97 -8.44 -5.98 5.22
CA THR A 97 -9.46 -5.48 6.16
C THR A 97 -10.06 -6.62 6.99
N VAL A 98 -10.81 -6.27 8.04
CA VAL A 98 -11.59 -7.24 8.82
C VAL A 98 -12.52 -8.06 7.91
N GLN A 99 -13.22 -7.38 6.98
CA GLN A 99 -14.13 -8.03 6.04
C GLN A 99 -13.38 -9.02 5.12
N SER A 100 -12.19 -8.66 4.63
CA SER A 100 -11.36 -9.56 3.82
C SER A 100 -10.98 -10.83 4.58
N VAL A 101 -10.67 -10.72 5.87
CA VAL A 101 -10.35 -11.86 6.74
C VAL A 101 -11.58 -12.74 6.97
N GLU A 102 -12.76 -12.15 7.19
CA GLU A 102 -14.02 -12.88 7.34
C GLU A 102 -14.38 -13.67 6.08
N ILE A 103 -14.25 -13.05 4.90
CA ILE A 103 -14.48 -13.68 3.59
C ILE A 103 -13.53 -14.88 3.38
N SER A 104 -12.30 -14.81 3.88
CA SER A 104 -11.34 -15.93 3.82
C SER A 104 -11.68 -17.10 4.77
N GLY A 105 -12.77 -17.02 5.54
CA GLY A 105 -13.26 -18.11 6.38
C GLY A 105 -12.64 -18.18 7.78
N ILE A 106 -11.87 -17.17 8.20
CA ILE A 106 -11.35 -17.09 9.57
C ILE A 106 -12.44 -16.51 10.47
N THR A 107 -13.24 -17.37 11.12
CA THR A 107 -14.37 -16.96 11.98
C THR A 107 -13.98 -16.80 13.45
N ASN A 108 -12.85 -17.36 13.89
CA ASN A 108 -12.40 -17.24 15.28
C ASN A 108 -11.85 -15.83 15.56
N CYS A 109 -12.49 -15.08 16.46
CA CYS A 109 -12.16 -13.69 16.76
C CYS A 109 -10.75 -13.49 17.35
N VAL A 110 -10.15 -14.51 17.98
CA VAL A 110 -8.76 -14.46 18.47
C VAL A 110 -7.80 -14.59 17.30
N HIS A 111 -8.08 -15.49 16.36
CA HIS A 111 -7.27 -15.68 15.16
C HIS A 111 -7.35 -14.46 14.22
N GLN A 112 -8.56 -13.91 14.03
CA GLN A 112 -8.75 -12.65 13.31
C GLN A 112 -7.91 -11.53 13.90
N ARG A 113 -8.02 -11.28 15.23
CA ARG A 113 -7.25 -10.23 15.90
C ARG A 113 -5.74 -10.44 15.78
N ARG A 114 -5.28 -11.69 15.90
CA ARG A 114 -3.85 -12.01 15.76
C ARG A 114 -3.35 -11.69 14.35
N LEU A 115 -4.06 -12.14 13.32
CA LEU A 115 -3.70 -11.86 11.93
C LEU A 115 -3.73 -10.36 11.65
N LEU A 116 -4.81 -9.67 12.03
CA LEU A 116 -4.97 -8.24 11.77
C LEU A 116 -3.90 -7.40 12.48
N ARG A 117 -3.51 -7.75 13.71
CA ARG A 117 -2.39 -7.08 14.39
C ARG A 117 -1.08 -7.30 13.65
N ALA A 118 -0.83 -8.52 13.19
CA ALA A 118 0.37 -8.86 12.43
C ALA A 118 0.40 -8.13 11.07
N VAL A 119 -0.75 -8.01 10.40
CA VAL A 119 -0.93 -7.23 9.16
C VAL A 119 -0.70 -5.74 9.40
N GLN A 120 -1.18 -5.20 10.53
CA GLN A 120 -1.00 -3.79 10.87
C GLN A 120 0.49 -3.44 10.99
N ILE A 121 1.25 -4.24 11.73
CA ILE A 121 2.70 -4.07 11.89
C ILE A 121 3.42 -4.23 10.54
N LEU A 122 3.05 -5.25 9.76
CA LEU A 122 3.59 -5.45 8.41
C LEU A 122 3.36 -4.23 7.51
N ALA A 123 2.16 -3.64 7.55
CA ALA A 123 1.83 -2.47 6.78
C ALA A 123 2.70 -1.27 7.19
N GLU A 124 2.93 -1.05 8.48
CA GLU A 124 3.83 0.01 8.95
C GLU A 124 5.27 -0.17 8.44
N SER A 125 5.80 -1.40 8.49
CA SER A 125 7.15 -1.71 7.99
C SER A 125 7.27 -1.53 6.47
N PHE A 126 6.23 -1.90 5.71
CA PHE A 126 6.18 -1.71 4.26
C PHE A 126 6.00 -0.25 3.85
N ILE A 127 5.09 0.48 4.51
CA ILE A 127 4.83 1.89 4.23
C ILE A 127 6.12 2.70 4.40
N SER A 128 6.90 2.42 5.44
CA SER A 128 8.20 3.06 5.67
C SER A 128 9.20 2.84 4.52
N ARG A 129 8.97 1.86 3.64
CA ARG A 129 9.84 1.53 2.50
C ARG A 129 9.45 2.25 1.22
N ASP A 130 8.15 2.26 0.91
CA ASP A 130 7.61 2.54 -0.43
C ASP A 130 6.72 3.78 -0.51
N ALA A 131 6.42 4.43 0.62
CA ALA A 131 5.65 5.66 0.60
C ALA A 131 6.44 6.78 -0.10
N VAL A 132 5.93 7.20 -1.27
CA VAL A 132 6.43 8.38 -1.99
C VAL A 132 5.65 9.63 -1.64
N GLY A 133 4.49 9.48 -1.01
CA GLY A 133 3.71 10.58 -0.43
C GLY A 133 2.92 10.13 0.79
N ILE A 134 2.93 10.98 1.82
CA ILE A 134 2.19 10.77 3.07
C ILE A 134 1.41 12.04 3.37
N GLY A 135 0.14 11.90 3.74
CA GLY A 135 -0.63 13.01 4.27
C GLY A 135 -1.78 12.58 5.16
N GLU A 136 -2.17 13.49 6.05
CA GLU A 136 -3.49 13.44 6.70
C GLU A 136 -4.49 14.15 5.79
N TRP A 137 -5.77 13.79 5.90
CA TRP A 137 -6.86 14.49 5.21
C TRP A 137 -6.81 16.02 5.36
N SER A 138 -6.22 16.51 6.46
CA SER A 138 -6.06 17.91 6.81
C SER A 138 -4.71 18.55 6.42
N ALA A 139 -3.70 17.78 5.99
CA ALA A 139 -2.30 18.24 6.02
C ALA A 139 -1.63 18.54 4.66
N HIS A 140 -2.29 18.30 3.51
CA HIS A 140 -1.67 18.59 2.21
C HIS A 140 -1.64 20.10 1.92
N GLY A 141 -0.47 20.73 2.14
CA GLY A 141 -0.27 22.18 2.03
C GLY A 141 -0.46 22.79 0.62
N GLN A 142 -0.48 21.98 -0.44
CA GLN A 142 -0.82 22.44 -1.80
C GLN A 142 -2.35 22.55 -2.02
N ALA A 143 -3.13 22.06 -1.07
CA ALA A 143 -4.58 22.22 -0.99
C ALA A 143 -4.94 22.62 0.45
N LYS A 144 -4.55 23.83 0.88
CA LYS A 144 -5.01 24.40 2.16
C LYS A 144 -6.55 24.40 2.20
N GLY A 145 -7.14 23.32 2.71
CA GLY A 145 -8.58 23.11 2.86
C GLY A 145 -9.26 22.07 1.95
N GLY A 146 -8.52 21.25 1.18
CA GLY A 146 -9.09 20.22 0.30
C GLY A 146 -8.96 18.81 0.86
N ARG A 147 -10.06 18.21 1.33
CA ARG A 147 -10.15 16.76 1.56
C ARG A 147 -10.37 16.09 0.20
N PHE A 148 -9.35 15.49 -0.38
CA PHE A 148 -9.49 14.76 -1.65
C PHE A 148 -10.09 13.38 -1.43
N LEU A 149 -11.30 13.16 -1.92
CA LEU A 149 -11.87 11.82 -2.02
C LEU A 149 -11.01 10.98 -2.96
N VAL A 150 -10.77 9.71 -2.63
CA VAL A 150 -10.18 8.76 -3.57
C VAL A 150 -11.34 8.00 -4.21
N ASP A 151 -11.55 8.24 -5.50
CA ASP A 151 -12.66 7.66 -6.26
C ASP A 151 -12.11 6.78 -7.39
N SER A 152 -11.96 5.49 -7.11
CA SER A 152 -11.50 4.51 -8.09
C SER A 152 -12.49 4.24 -9.22
N GLY A 153 -13.71 4.76 -9.14
CA GLY A 153 -14.74 4.65 -10.18
C GLY A 153 -14.74 5.82 -11.17
N SER A 154 -14.05 6.92 -10.85
CA SER A 154 -14.00 8.10 -11.72
C SER A 154 -12.82 8.04 -12.68
N ASP A 155 -13.05 8.31 -13.96
CA ASP A 155 -12.01 8.45 -14.98
C ASP A 155 -11.39 9.85 -15.03
N VAL A 156 -11.89 10.79 -14.23
CA VAL A 156 -11.42 12.18 -14.17
C VAL A 156 -11.10 12.61 -12.74
N VAL A 157 -10.27 13.64 -12.59
CA VAL A 157 -10.06 14.33 -11.30
C VAL A 157 -11.16 15.38 -11.17
N THR A 158 -11.69 15.58 -9.96
CA THR A 158 -12.63 16.67 -9.70
C THR A 158 -12.04 17.70 -8.75
N LEU A 159 -12.33 18.97 -9.00
CA LEU A 159 -12.01 20.07 -8.09
C LEU A 159 -13.22 20.97 -7.92
N ARG A 160 -13.34 21.56 -6.73
CA ARG A 160 -14.31 22.61 -6.48
C ARG A 160 -14.04 23.83 -7.36
N PRO A 161 -15.08 24.54 -7.84
CA PRO A 161 -14.92 25.72 -8.70
C PRO A 161 -14.00 26.79 -8.11
N GLY A 162 -14.00 26.95 -6.77
CA GLY A 162 -13.11 27.87 -6.07
C GLY A 162 -11.63 27.53 -6.28
N ILE A 163 -11.26 26.26 -6.18
CA ILE A 163 -9.88 25.80 -6.34
C ILE A 163 -9.42 25.97 -7.79
N ILE A 164 -10.28 25.65 -8.76
CA ILE A 164 -9.99 25.83 -10.20
C ILE A 164 -9.64 27.29 -10.49
N ARG A 165 -10.44 28.22 -9.94
CA ARG A 165 -10.21 29.65 -10.09
C ARG A 165 -8.95 30.11 -9.37
N ASP A 166 -8.72 29.65 -8.15
CA ASP A 166 -7.56 30.05 -7.34
C ASP A 166 -6.23 29.56 -7.95
N LEU A 167 -6.24 28.37 -8.57
CA LEU A 167 -5.10 27.82 -9.32
C LEU A 167 -4.98 28.39 -10.75
N ASN A 168 -5.99 29.14 -11.21
CA ASN A 168 -6.09 29.70 -12.55
C ASN A 168 -5.85 28.64 -13.65
N LEU A 169 -6.55 27.50 -13.56
CA LEU A 169 -6.36 26.39 -14.47
C LEU A 169 -6.84 26.72 -15.90
N GLU A 170 -6.09 26.24 -16.89
CA GLU A 170 -6.39 26.46 -18.30
C GLU A 170 -7.53 25.53 -18.77
N PRO A 171 -8.60 26.07 -19.37
CA PRO A 171 -9.64 25.25 -19.99
C PRO A 171 -9.12 24.64 -21.29
N ILE A 172 -9.22 23.33 -21.42
CA ILE A 172 -8.72 22.56 -22.58
C ILE A 172 -9.84 21.90 -23.39
N GLY A 173 -11.08 21.92 -22.91
CA GLY A 173 -12.21 21.36 -23.64
C GLY A 173 -13.51 21.32 -22.84
N THR A 174 -14.44 20.51 -23.31
CA THR A 174 -15.71 20.21 -22.65
C THR A 174 -15.98 18.71 -22.60
N ALA A 175 -16.50 18.22 -21.49
CA ALA A 175 -16.98 16.86 -21.28
C ALA A 175 -18.50 16.86 -21.09
N LYS A 176 -19.11 15.71 -21.36
CA LYS A 176 -20.52 15.46 -21.03
C LYS A 176 -20.58 14.66 -19.75
N GLN A 177 -21.16 15.24 -18.71
CA GLN A 177 -21.35 14.59 -17.41
C GLN A 177 -22.83 14.29 -17.20
N THR A 178 -23.15 13.11 -16.68
CA THR A 178 -24.52 12.77 -16.31
C THR A 178 -24.77 13.26 -14.89
N GLY A 179 -25.61 14.29 -14.74
CA GLY A 179 -26.01 14.80 -13.42
C GLY A 179 -26.91 13.82 -12.67
N ALA A 180 -27.16 14.10 -11.38
CA ALA A 180 -27.94 13.26 -10.47
C ALA A 180 -29.39 12.93 -10.92
N SER A 181 -29.91 13.61 -11.94
CA SER A 181 -31.24 13.38 -12.53
C SER A 181 -31.20 12.75 -13.92
N GLY A 182 -30.05 12.23 -14.37
CA GLY A 182 -29.86 11.67 -15.72
C GLY A 182 -29.70 12.73 -16.83
N VAL A 183 -29.70 14.02 -16.46
CA VAL A 183 -29.49 15.13 -17.39
C VAL A 183 -28.02 15.21 -17.77
N ILE A 184 -27.74 15.27 -19.07
CA ILE A 184 -26.39 15.47 -19.58
C ILE A 184 -26.05 16.96 -19.49
N ILE A 185 -24.98 17.28 -18.80
CA ILE A 185 -24.48 18.63 -18.61
C ILE A 185 -23.13 18.73 -19.32
N ASP A 186 -22.96 19.76 -20.15
CA ASP A 186 -21.65 20.11 -20.69
C ASP A 186 -20.83 20.81 -19.59
N THR A 187 -19.71 20.21 -19.22
CA THR A 187 -18.81 20.71 -18.19
C THR A 187 -17.45 21.00 -18.79
N CYS A 188 -16.77 22.04 -18.31
CA CYS A 188 -15.45 22.38 -18.82
C CYS A 188 -14.40 21.42 -18.25
N ILE A 189 -13.46 21.01 -19.12
CA ILE A 189 -12.29 20.24 -18.73
C ILE A 189 -11.11 21.20 -18.63
N TYR A 190 -10.36 21.09 -17.53
CA TYR A 190 -9.18 21.90 -17.26
C TYR A 190 -7.93 21.01 -17.26
N SER A 191 -6.81 21.58 -17.70
CA SER A 191 -5.50 20.93 -17.57
C SER A 191 -4.90 21.23 -16.19
N ALA A 192 -4.43 20.19 -15.50
CA ALA A 192 -3.70 20.33 -14.26
C ALA A 192 -2.61 19.27 -14.12
N CYS A 193 -1.81 19.38 -13.07
CA CYS A 193 -0.88 18.33 -12.67
C CYS A 193 -1.01 18.05 -11.17
N VAL A 194 -0.91 16.77 -10.81
CA VAL A 194 -0.85 16.31 -9.43
C VAL A 194 0.58 15.87 -9.15
N LYS A 195 1.23 16.46 -8.15
CA LYS A 195 2.56 16.05 -7.69
C LYS A 195 2.44 15.23 -6.41
N ILE A 196 2.92 13.99 -6.44
CA ILE A 196 3.01 13.10 -5.27
C ILE A 196 4.45 12.61 -5.17
N GLY A 197 5.14 13.00 -4.10
CA GLY A 197 6.59 12.82 -3.99
C GLY A 197 7.31 13.56 -5.11
N GLU A 198 8.20 12.85 -5.81
CA GLU A 198 8.94 13.38 -6.97
C GLU A 198 8.19 13.23 -8.29
N LYS A 199 7.09 12.47 -8.33
CA LYS A 199 6.36 12.17 -9.56
C LYS A 199 5.26 13.19 -9.80
N THR A 200 5.23 13.71 -11.02
CA THR A 200 4.19 14.63 -11.50
C THR A 200 3.33 13.90 -12.52
N VAL A 201 2.03 13.87 -12.28
CA VAL A 201 1.05 13.22 -13.16
C VAL A 201 0.18 14.31 -13.80
N PRO A 202 0.16 14.43 -15.13
CA PRO A 202 -0.79 15.29 -15.81
C PRO A 202 -2.20 14.70 -15.67
N VAL A 203 -3.18 15.55 -15.37
CA VAL A 203 -4.57 15.13 -15.17
C VAL A 203 -5.53 16.09 -15.84
N GLU A 204 -6.65 15.55 -16.28
CA GLU A 204 -7.83 16.31 -16.68
C GLU A 204 -8.72 16.51 -15.46
N VAL A 205 -9.14 17.76 -15.25
CA VAL A 205 -9.96 18.16 -14.12
C VAL A 205 -11.33 18.60 -14.61
N VAL A 206 -12.37 18.11 -13.93
CA VAL A 206 -13.73 18.59 -14.10
C VAL A 206 -14.18 19.32 -12.83
N SER A 207 -14.96 20.37 -13.00
CA SER A 207 -15.54 21.09 -11.85
C SER A 207 -16.64 20.26 -11.20
N ASP A 208 -16.56 20.05 -9.88
CA ASP A 208 -17.61 19.35 -9.10
C ASP A 208 -17.73 19.93 -7.67
N ALA A 209 -18.70 19.44 -6.89
CA ALA A 209 -18.92 19.86 -5.50
C ALA A 209 -17.79 19.41 -4.55
N MET A 210 -17.02 18.39 -4.93
CA MET A 210 -15.99 17.76 -4.12
C MET A 210 -14.67 17.68 -4.86
N ASP A 211 -13.57 17.74 -4.12
CA ASP A 211 -12.23 17.48 -4.65
C ASP A 211 -11.99 15.96 -4.64
N SER A 212 -11.61 15.36 -5.77
CA SER A 212 -11.35 13.92 -5.83
C SER A 212 -10.18 13.56 -6.74
N LEU A 213 -9.44 12.51 -6.36
CA LEU A 213 -8.42 11.89 -7.17
C LEU A 213 -8.97 10.59 -7.73
N GLY A 214 -9.16 10.59 -9.06
CA GLY A 214 -9.71 9.47 -9.80
C GLY A 214 -8.66 8.49 -10.31
N THR A 215 -9.13 7.60 -11.18
CA THR A 215 -8.35 6.61 -11.93
C THR A 215 -7.08 7.17 -12.60
N PRO A 216 -7.04 8.40 -13.16
CA PRO A 216 -5.81 8.96 -13.72
C PRO A 216 -4.63 8.95 -12.73
N VAL A 217 -4.88 9.22 -11.45
CA VAL A 217 -3.84 9.19 -10.42
C VAL A 217 -3.58 7.75 -9.95
N LEU A 218 -4.65 6.97 -9.76
CA LEU A 218 -4.55 5.57 -9.31
C LEU A 218 -3.89 4.63 -10.33
N ARG A 219 -3.76 5.03 -11.60
CA ARG A 219 -2.95 4.32 -12.60
C ARG A 219 -1.45 4.38 -12.28
N HIS A 220 -1.00 5.40 -11.58
CA HIS A 220 0.43 5.60 -11.28
C HIS A 220 0.82 5.24 -9.85
N PHE A 221 -0.15 5.21 -8.93
CA PHE A 221 0.09 4.96 -7.52
C PHE A 221 -0.87 3.92 -6.96
N ASN A 222 -0.38 3.07 -6.06
CA ASN A 222 -1.24 2.37 -5.13
C ASN A 222 -1.59 3.32 -3.99
N HIS A 223 -2.83 3.24 -3.52
CA HIS A 223 -3.31 4.03 -2.40
C HIS A 223 -3.66 3.10 -1.24
N LEU A 224 -3.15 3.43 -0.06
CA LEU A 224 -3.40 2.71 1.18
C LEU A 224 -3.88 3.69 2.24
N ILE A 225 -4.98 3.33 2.90
CA ILE A 225 -5.44 4.03 4.10
C ILE A 225 -4.98 3.21 5.30
N HIS A 226 -4.20 3.84 6.18
CA HIS A 226 -3.78 3.21 7.42
C HIS A 226 -3.94 4.21 8.58
N ASN A 227 -4.76 3.82 9.55
CA ASN A 227 -5.34 4.74 10.55
C ASN A 227 -6.05 5.91 9.82
N ASP A 228 -5.67 7.15 10.10
CA ASP A 228 -6.25 8.35 9.48
C ASP A 228 -5.34 8.99 8.40
N LYS A 229 -4.34 8.22 7.92
CA LYS A 229 -3.35 8.69 6.96
C LYS A 229 -3.49 8.00 5.61
N HIS A 230 -3.29 8.81 4.57
CA HIS A 230 -3.27 8.39 3.18
C HIS A 230 -1.82 8.18 2.76
N PHE A 231 -1.51 6.98 2.29
CA PHE A 231 -0.21 6.60 1.80
C PHE A 231 -0.30 6.34 0.30
N TRP A 232 0.55 7.03 -0.45
CA TRP A 232 0.71 6.84 -1.87
C TRP A 232 2.02 6.10 -2.11
N LEU A 233 1.91 4.93 -2.73
CA LEU A 233 3.01 4.05 -3.06
C LEU A 233 3.18 4.07 -4.56
N GLU A 234 4.38 4.26 -5.06
CA GLU A 234 4.59 4.23 -6.51
C GLU A 234 4.26 2.83 -7.06
N LYS A 235 3.48 2.76 -8.15
CA LYS A 235 3.36 1.51 -8.89
C LYS A 235 4.66 1.27 -9.64
N THR A 236 5.38 0.22 -9.27
CA THR A 236 6.47 -0.31 -10.07
C THR A 236 5.87 -0.85 -11.36
N CYS A 237 6.37 -0.39 -12.51
CA CYS A 237 6.11 -1.09 -13.77
C CYS A 237 6.73 -2.48 -13.65
N ASP A 238 5.90 -3.52 -13.76
CA ASP A 238 6.37 -4.89 -14.00
C ASP A 238 7.02 -4.99 -15.39
#